data_AF-A0A925YW30-F1
#
_entry.id   AF-A0A925YW30-F1
#
_cell.length_a   1.000
_cell.length_b   1.000
_cell.length_c   1.000
_cell.angle_alpha   90.00
_cell.angle_beta   90.00
_cell.angle_gamma   90.00
#
_symmetry.space_group_name_H-M   'P 1'
#
loop_
_entity.id
_entity.type
_entity.pdbx_description
1 polymer ?
#
loop_
_entity_poly.entity_id
_entity_poly.type
_entity_poly.pdbx_seq_one_letter_code
_entity_poly.pdbx_strand_id
1 'polypeptide(L)'
;MREVQIYVQTLQQWRKRVFTVETRYPPSVYTAKISVETAEELSKDDKESLELTLLRVLEEKLRSDFKLLLEDTEEKGGFLETGALEKLSKKLERYMQKAVAPYELRQWSAAID
;
A
#
# COMPACT_ATOMS: atom_id res chain seq x y z
N MET A 1 26.68 -5.03 4.85
CA MET A 1 25.27 -4.64 4.62
C MET A 1 24.46 -5.19 5.78
N ARG A 2 23.66 -4.34 6.46
CA ARG A 2 22.68 -4.77 7.46
C ARG A 2 21.42 -5.12 6.71
N GLU A 3 20.90 -6.33 6.86
CA GLU A 3 19.62 -6.71 6.25
C GLU A 3 18.48 -6.27 7.17
N VAL A 4 17.63 -5.35 6.69
CA VAL A 4 16.45 -4.92 7.46
C VAL A 4 15.30 -5.87 7.15
N GLN A 5 14.74 -6.49 8.19
CA GLN A 5 13.54 -7.30 8.06
C GLN A 5 12.30 -6.45 8.36
N ILE A 6 11.42 -6.32 7.36
CA ILE A 6 10.13 -5.63 7.48
C ILE A 6 9.02 -6.68 7.43
N TYR A 7 8.23 -6.74 8.50
CA TYR A 7 7.05 -7.57 8.59
C TYR A 7 5.81 -6.82 8.08
N VAL A 8 4.73 -7.55 7.86
CA VAL A 8 3.48 -7.02 7.30
C VAL A 8 2.34 -7.46 8.17
N GLN A 9 1.48 -6.53 8.56
CA GLN A 9 0.22 -6.82 9.23
C GLN A 9 -0.89 -6.09 8.49
N THR A 10 -1.78 -6.84 7.84
CA THR A 10 -2.81 -6.30 6.96
C THR A 10 -4.21 -6.55 7.51
N LEU A 11 -5.03 -5.51 7.50
CA LEU A 11 -6.46 -5.57 7.77
C LEU A 11 -7.19 -5.10 6.53
N GLN A 12 -8.12 -5.91 6.04
CA GLN A 12 -8.89 -5.61 4.84
C GLN A 12 -10.37 -5.93 5.04
N GLN A 13 -11.22 -5.20 4.32
CA GLN A 13 -12.66 -5.45 4.33
C GLN A 13 -13.31 -4.94 3.05
N TRP A 14 -14.34 -5.66 2.62
CA TRP A 14 -15.33 -5.17 1.68
C TRP A 14 -16.58 -4.69 2.43
N ARG A 15 -17.07 -3.51 2.05
CA ARG A 15 -18.37 -2.98 2.48
C ARG A 15 -19.13 -2.49 1.25
N LYS A 16 -20.05 -3.33 0.76
CA LYS A 16 -20.78 -3.08 -0.50
C LYS A 16 -19.79 -2.85 -1.66
N ARG A 17 -19.73 -1.63 -2.18
CA ARG A 17 -18.87 -1.19 -3.29
C ARG A 17 -17.53 -0.61 -2.86
N VAL A 18 -17.24 -0.63 -1.56
CA VAL A 18 -16.03 -0.05 -1.00
C VAL A 18 -15.12 -1.15 -0.49
N PHE A 19 -13.90 -1.19 -1.01
CA PHE A 19 -12.81 -1.97 -0.45
C PHE A 19 -11.88 -1.05 0.34
N THR A 20 -11.54 -1.43 1.56
CA THR A 20 -10.51 -0.75 2.35
C THR A 20 -9.49 -1.75 2.83
N VAL A 21 -8.21 -1.38 2.73
CA VAL A 21 -7.10 -2.15 3.27
C VAL A 21 -6.12 -1.21 3.99
N GLU A 22 -5.67 -1.65 5.16
CA GLU A 22 -4.66 -1.02 5.99
C GLU A 22 -3.54 -2.01 6.25
N THR A 23 -2.30 -1.65 5.93
CA THR A 23 -1.12 -2.47 6.15
C THR A 23 -0.09 -1.73 6.99
N ARG A 24 0.35 -2.36 8.08
CA ARG A 24 1.43 -1.88 8.96
C ARG A 24 2.73 -2.59 8.62
N TYR A 25 3.85 -1.87 8.77
CA TYR A 25 5.19 -2.36 8.41
C TYR A 25 6.17 -2.46 9.60
N PRO A 26 5.96 -3.34 10.60
CA PRO A 26 6.90 -3.48 11.72
C PRO A 26 8.33 -3.85 11.26
N PRO A 27 9.40 -3.40 11.96
CA PRO A 27 9.39 -2.61 13.20
C PRO A 27 9.18 -1.10 12.97
N SER A 28 8.91 -0.66 11.74
CA SER A 28 8.60 0.76 11.49
C SER A 28 7.22 1.13 12.04
N VAL A 29 7.02 2.43 12.27
CA VAL A 29 5.74 2.99 12.73
C VAL A 29 4.74 3.22 11.59
N TYR A 30 5.16 3.01 10.34
CA TYR A 30 4.39 3.43 9.18
C TYR A 30 3.25 2.49 8.86
N THR A 31 2.14 3.08 8.43
CA THR A 31 0.91 2.40 8.01
C THR A 31 0.47 2.91 6.66
N ALA A 32 0.29 2.01 5.68
CA ALA A 32 -0.31 2.35 4.41
C ALA A 32 -1.80 2.02 4.41
N LYS A 33 -2.63 2.94 3.90
CA LYS A 33 -4.08 2.76 3.77
C LYS A 33 -4.50 2.99 2.34
N ILE A 34 -5.36 2.12 1.84
CA ILE A 34 -6.01 2.23 0.54
C ILE A 34 -7.51 2.12 0.73
N SER A 35 -8.26 2.96 0.01
CA SER A 35 -9.71 2.85 -0.14
C SER A 35 -10.06 2.93 -1.62
N VAL A 36 -10.93 2.04 -2.09
CA VAL A 36 -11.42 1.98 -3.46
C VAL A 36 -12.95 1.88 -3.44
N GLU A 37 -13.64 2.83 -4.07
CA GLU A 37 -15.08 2.81 -4.29
C GLU A 37 -15.36 2.54 -5.77
N THR A 38 -15.99 1.41 -6.07
CA THR A 38 -16.35 1.00 -7.43
C THR A 38 -17.65 1.70 -7.85
N ALA A 39 -17.78 2.03 -9.14
CA ALA A 39 -18.99 2.67 -9.65
C ALA A 39 -20.22 1.75 -9.48
N GLU A 40 -20.01 0.47 -9.75
CA GLU A 40 -21.02 -0.59 -9.64
C GLU A 40 -20.55 -1.72 -8.73
N GLU A 41 -21.45 -2.65 -8.41
CA GLU A 41 -21.04 -3.84 -7.65
C GLU A 41 -20.27 -4.79 -8.58
N LEU A 42 -19.00 -5.03 -8.23
CA LEU A 42 -18.15 -5.96 -8.96
C LEU A 42 -18.63 -7.41 -8.78
N SER A 43 -18.34 -8.23 -9.79
CA SER A 43 -18.47 -9.68 -9.69
C SER A 43 -17.56 -10.23 -8.58
N LYS A 44 -17.84 -11.45 -8.11
CA LYS A 44 -17.02 -12.08 -7.06
C LYS A 44 -15.56 -12.23 -7.51
N ASP A 45 -15.36 -12.68 -8.75
CA ASP A 45 -14.02 -12.90 -9.32
C ASP A 45 -13.25 -11.58 -9.46
N ASP A 46 -13.93 -10.50 -9.84
CA ASP A 46 -13.33 -9.16 -9.93
C ASP A 46 -12.97 -8.60 -8.56
N LYS A 47 -13.81 -8.82 -7.54
CA LYS A 47 -13.50 -8.43 -6.15
C LYS A 47 -12.23 -9.14 -5.66
N GLU A 48 -12.13 -10.44 -5.87
CA GLU A 48 -10.97 -11.24 -5.48
C GLU A 48 -9.71 -10.81 -6.25
N SER A 49 -9.82 -10.57 -7.56
CA SER A 49 -8.71 -10.12 -8.40
C SER A 49 -8.18 -8.73 -7.98
N LEU A 50 -9.09 -7.78 -7.76
CA LEU A 50 -8.73 -6.43 -7.29
C LEU A 50 -8.09 -6.50 -5.91
N GLU A 51 -8.69 -7.24 -4.98
CA GLU A 51 -8.18 -7.45 -3.62
C GLU A 51 -6.75 -8.00 -3.65
N LEU A 52 -6.51 -9.11 -4.36
CA LEU A 52 -5.18 -9.71 -4.50
C LEU A 52 -4.17 -8.73 -5.11
N THR A 53 -4.61 -7.92 -6.07
CA THR A 53 -3.75 -6.91 -6.70
C THR A 53 -3.35 -5.83 -5.72
N LEU A 54 -4.31 -5.30 -4.93
CA LEU A 54 -4.07 -4.28 -3.93
C LEU A 54 -3.21 -4.80 -2.77
N LEU A 55 -3.44 -6.03 -2.33
CA LEU A 55 -2.59 -6.72 -1.37
C LEU A 55 -1.15 -6.83 -1.87
N ARG A 56 -0.93 -7.28 -3.11
CA ARG A 56 0.42 -7.33 -3.70
C ARG A 56 1.10 -5.95 -3.75
N VAL A 57 0.34 -4.89 -3.99
CA VAL A 57 0.87 -3.52 -3.94
C VAL A 57 1.40 -3.20 -2.54
N LEU A 58 0.64 -3.47 -1.49
CA LEU A 58 1.03 -3.15 -0.12
C LEU A 58 2.08 -4.10 0.45
N GLU A 59 1.85 -5.40 0.34
CA GLU A 59 2.63 -6.41 1.07
C GLU A 59 3.95 -6.77 0.39
N GLU A 60 4.03 -6.60 -0.93
CA GLU A 60 5.23 -6.94 -1.71
C GLU A 60 5.94 -5.70 -2.21
N LYS A 61 5.28 -4.90 -3.06
CA LYS A 61 5.93 -3.77 -3.74
C LYS A 61 6.30 -2.68 -2.76
N LEU A 62 5.33 -2.18 -2.00
CA LEU A 62 5.56 -1.10 -1.04
C LEU A 62 6.49 -1.55 0.08
N ARG A 63 6.36 -2.78 0.58
CA ARG A 63 7.31 -3.38 1.54
C ARG A 63 8.75 -3.37 1.02
N SER A 64 8.95 -3.80 -0.24
CA SER A 64 10.28 -3.81 -0.86
C SER A 64 10.85 -2.40 -0.98
N ASP A 65 10.02 -1.44 -1.39
CA ASP A 65 10.41 -0.03 -1.46
C ASP A 65 10.75 0.56 -0.08
N PHE A 66 10.01 0.19 0.96
CA PHE A 66 10.32 0.55 2.35
C PHE A 66 11.66 -0.02 2.80
N LYS A 67 11.93 -1.30 2.53
CA LYS A 67 13.19 -1.96 2.88
C LYS A 67 14.38 -1.26 2.23
N LEU A 68 14.28 -1.01 0.92
CA LEU A 68 15.33 -0.32 0.18
C LEU A 68 15.61 1.08 0.74
N LEU A 69 14.57 1.85 1.07
CA LEU A 69 14.78 3.19 1.63
C LEU A 69 15.37 3.16 3.03
N LEU A 70 14.92 2.25 3.90
CA LEU A 70 15.50 2.11 5.24
C LEU A 70 16.96 1.64 5.20
N GLU A 71 17.34 0.83 4.22
CA GLU A 71 18.73 0.39 4.02
C GLU A 71 19.61 1.49 3.41
N ASP A 72 19.04 2.42 2.64
CA ASP A 72 19.74 3.51 1.93
C ASP A 72 19.91 4.78 2.77
N THR A 73 18.95 5.12 3.65
CA THR A 73 19.12 6.23 4.60
C THR A 73 20.08 5.85 5.73
N GLU A 74 21.25 6.49 5.77
CA GLU A 74 22.17 6.39 6.91
C GLU A 74 21.44 6.76 8.22
N GLU A 75 21.39 5.81 9.16
CA GLU A 75 20.61 5.87 10.40
C GLU A 75 20.67 7.23 11.11
N LYS A 76 19.53 7.93 11.18
CA LYS A 76 19.17 8.73 12.36
C LYS A 76 17.86 8.20 12.97
N GLY A 77 17.98 7.16 13.78
CA GLY A 77 16.93 6.78 14.74
C GLY A 77 15.76 5.92 14.22
N GLY A 78 15.90 5.23 13.07
CA GLY A 78 14.87 4.32 12.56
C GLY A 78 13.66 5.01 11.90
N PHE A 79 13.78 6.30 11.62
CA PHE A 79 12.80 7.07 10.85
C PHE A 79 13.32 7.31 9.43
N LEU A 80 12.40 7.32 8.47
CA LEU A 80 12.70 7.78 7.12
C LEU A 80 12.98 9.29 7.17
N GLU A 81 14.02 9.73 6.49
CA GLU A 81 14.33 11.16 6.36
C GLU A 81 13.16 11.94 5.72
N THR A 82 13.10 13.24 6.02
CA THR A 82 12.11 14.17 5.48
C THR A 82 12.20 14.21 3.95
N GLY A 83 11.36 13.41 3.29
CA GLY A 83 11.31 13.25 1.82
C GLY A 83 11.23 11.79 1.35
N ALA A 84 11.69 10.83 2.14
CA ALA A 84 11.57 9.41 1.81
C ALA A 84 10.11 8.91 1.91
N LEU A 85 9.35 9.41 2.88
CA LEU A 85 7.90 9.16 2.98
C LEU A 85 7.14 9.70 1.75
N GLU A 86 7.47 10.91 1.29
CA GLU A 86 6.85 11.49 0.10
C GLU A 86 7.15 10.67 -1.16
N LYS A 87 8.40 10.16 -1.29
CA LYS A 87 8.77 9.23 -2.37
C LYS A 87 7.95 7.95 -2.32
N LEU A 88 7.73 7.38 -1.14
CA LEU A 88 6.91 6.18 -0.97
C LEU A 88 5.45 6.44 -1.30
N SER A 89 4.87 7.56 -0.83
CA SER A 89 3.50 7.95 -1.17
C SER A 89 3.31 8.09 -2.68
N LYS A 90 4.26 8.75 -3.38
CA LYS A 90 4.24 8.84 -4.85
C LYS A 90 4.36 7.48 -5.54
N LYS A 91 5.14 6.54 -5.00
CA LYS A 91 5.23 5.17 -5.53
C LYS A 91 3.91 4.42 -5.33
N LEU A 92 3.32 4.51 -4.14
CA LEU A 92 2.03 3.91 -3.81
C LEU A 92 0.92 4.42 -4.75
N GLU A 93 0.83 5.73 -4.96
CA GLU A 93 -0.13 6.32 -5.91
C GLU A 93 0.04 5.75 -7.33
N ARG A 94 1.27 5.61 -7.81
CA ARG A 94 1.55 5.02 -9.14
C ARG A 94 1.16 3.55 -9.22
N TYR A 95 1.41 2.78 -8.16
CA TYR A 95 0.98 1.39 -8.10
C TYR A 95 -0.54 1.27 -8.08
N MET A 96 -1.20 2.14 -7.32
CA MET A 96 -2.65 2.23 -7.24
C MET A 96 -3.28 2.56 -8.58
N GLN A 97 -2.82 3.61 -9.25
CA GLN A 97 -3.29 3.99 -10.59
C GLN A 97 -3.24 2.81 -11.56
N LYS A 98 -2.17 2.01 -11.53
CA LYS A 98 -2.03 0.82 -12.37
C LYS A 98 -2.96 -0.32 -11.94
N ALA A 99 -3.10 -0.55 -10.64
CA ALA A 99 -3.93 -1.62 -10.08
C ALA A 99 -5.41 -1.40 -10.39
N VAL A 100 -5.86 -0.15 -10.34
CA VAL A 100 -7.28 0.19 -10.49
C VAL A 100 -7.69 0.57 -11.92
N ALA A 101 -6.74 0.83 -12.81
CA ALA A 101 -7.00 1.19 -14.21
C ALA A 101 -7.99 0.27 -14.97
N PRO A 102 -8.03 -1.06 -14.71
CA PRO A 102 -8.99 -1.94 -15.38
C PRO A 102 -10.44 -1.78 -14.90
N TYR A 103 -10.69 -1.08 -13.80
CA TYR A 103 -11.98 -1.04 -13.12
C TYR A 103 -12.63 0.34 -13.23
N GLU A 104 -13.95 0.37 -13.42
CA GLU A 104 -14.72 1.60 -13.32
C GLU A 104 -14.89 2.00 -11.86
N LEU A 105 -14.12 2.99 -11.44
CA LEU A 105 -14.14 3.51 -10.08
C LEU A 105 -14.86 4.85 -9.98
N ARG A 106 -15.57 5.05 -8.88
CA ARG A 106 -16.09 6.36 -8.51
C ARG A 106 -14.99 7.22 -7.90
N GLN A 107 -14.20 6.64 -7.00
CA GLN A 107 -13.07 7.28 -6.35
C GLN A 107 -12.13 6.23 -5.74
N TRP A 108 -10.88 6.61 -5.54
CA TRP A 108 -9.95 5.87 -4.70
C TRP A 108 -9.00 6.83 -3.99
N SER A 109 -8.44 6.38 -2.88
CA SER A 109 -7.44 7.12 -2.10
C SER A 109 -6.36 6.18 -1.60
N ALA A 110 -5.13 6.67 -1.51
CA ALA A 110 -4.04 5.96 -0.87
C ALA A 110 -3.18 6.93 -0.05
N ALA A 111 -2.76 6.50 1.13
CA ALA A 111 -1.96 7.31 2.04
C ALA A 111 -0.98 6.43 2.82
N ILE A 112 0.12 7.03 3.26
CA ILE A 112 1.04 6.43 4.22
C ILE A 112 1.11 7.39 5.41
N ASP A 113 0.73 6.89 6.58
CA ASP A 113 0.80 7.58 7.87
C ASP A 113 2.02 7.09 8.66
#